data_AF-A0A519T6I8-F1
#
_entry.id   AF-A0A519T6I8-F1
#
_cell.length_a   1.000
_cell.length_b   1.000
_cell.length_c   1.000
_cell.angle_alpha   90.00
_cell.angle_beta   90.00
_cell.angle_gamma   90.00
#
_symmetry.space_group_name_H-M   'P 1'
#
loop_
_entity.id
_entity.type
_entity.pdbx_description
1 polymer ?
#
loop_
_entity_poly.entity_id
_entity_poly.type
_entity_poly.pdbx_seq_one_letter_code
_entity_poly.pdbx_strand_id
1 'polypeptide(L)'
;MDNVKLVANILLAAASLITAPHPAETAVSTTNLTTFIASAGAKHRLVTRTARKKKLLKTSSRTFTVTATAYQAVPGQTDKEPFVTADNSRIKRHYSSKMRWMALSNDLLTHWGGKFNYGDKVLVRGISPKLDGVYTVHDTMNKRHRHCMDILTHPSEKVDIFTKGVKIQLVTNKPELATTRLRRARTQPVASSHRSHASRPVARVPRARKGFLASGKHGSYFASAIL
;
A
#
# COMPACT_ATOMS: atom_id res chain seq x y z
N MET A 1 22.77 -19.47 58.38
CA MET A 1 23.47 -18.16 58.45
C MET A 1 22.82 -17.25 57.44
N ASP A 2 21.70 -16.68 57.85
CA ASP A 2 20.97 -15.64 57.13
C ASP A 2 21.78 -14.34 57.12
N ASN A 3 21.53 -13.47 56.13
CA ASN A 3 21.77 -12.02 56.13
C ASN A 3 21.23 -11.46 54.80
N VAL A 4 19.92 -11.23 54.69
CA VAL A 4 19.24 -9.96 54.99
C VAL A 4 19.27 -8.95 53.82
N LYS A 5 18.06 -8.74 53.31
CA LYS A 5 17.56 -7.75 52.36
C LYS A 5 18.25 -6.38 52.43
N LEU A 6 18.41 -5.72 51.28
CA LEU A 6 18.23 -4.27 51.21
C LEU A 6 17.52 -3.85 49.90
N VAL A 7 16.35 -3.26 50.06
CA VAL A 7 15.54 -2.62 49.00
C VAL A 7 15.20 -1.22 49.51
N ALA A 8 15.47 -0.18 48.71
CA ALA A 8 14.92 1.16 48.95
C ALA A 8 14.84 1.94 47.62
N ASN A 9 13.62 2.15 47.14
CA ASN A 9 13.32 3.17 46.12
C ASN A 9 13.17 4.53 46.81
N ILE A 10 13.58 5.63 46.17
CA ILE A 10 13.39 6.99 46.69
C ILE A 10 12.22 7.70 46.01
N LEU A 11 11.33 8.24 46.86
CA LEU A 11 10.21 9.16 46.59
C LEU A 11 10.59 10.56 47.15
N LEU A 12 9.90 11.68 46.90
CA LEU A 12 8.54 11.90 46.36
C LEU A 12 8.57 13.01 45.28
N ALA A 13 7.51 13.81 45.14
CA ALA A 13 7.40 14.94 44.21
C ALA A 13 6.81 16.20 44.88
N ALA A 14 7.01 17.34 44.21
CA ALA A 14 6.17 18.55 44.17
C ALA A 14 5.82 19.34 45.46
N ALA A 15 5.99 20.68 45.39
CA ALA A 15 4.95 21.67 45.73
C ALA A 15 5.29 23.08 45.18
N SER A 16 4.27 23.88 44.96
CA SER A 16 4.30 25.22 44.33
C SER A 16 4.66 26.35 45.30
N LEU A 17 5.14 27.48 44.77
CA LEU A 17 5.05 28.79 45.41
C LEU A 17 4.38 29.81 44.48
N ILE A 18 3.51 30.63 45.06
CA ILE A 18 2.60 31.55 44.39
C ILE A 18 3.11 32.98 44.55
N THR A 19 3.12 33.77 43.47
CA THR A 19 3.28 35.23 43.52
C THR A 19 2.35 35.89 42.49
N ALA A 20 1.74 37.00 42.89
CA ALA A 20 0.84 37.87 42.11
C ALA A 20 1.06 39.33 42.62
N PRO A 21 0.41 40.39 42.08
CA PRO A 21 -0.06 40.67 40.70
C PRO A 21 0.39 42.07 40.18
N HIS A 22 -0.10 42.47 38.99
CA HIS A 22 -0.19 43.86 38.46
C HIS A 22 1.13 44.58 38.00
N PRO A 23 1.06 45.73 37.28
CA PRO A 23 0.57 45.81 35.89
C PRO A 23 1.46 46.69 34.96
N ALA A 24 1.49 46.42 33.65
CA ALA A 24 2.03 47.40 32.68
C ALA A 24 1.41 47.26 31.28
N GLU A 25 0.74 48.33 30.88
CA GLU A 25 0.14 48.61 29.58
C GLU A 25 1.19 49.12 28.58
N THR A 26 1.28 48.54 27.37
CA THR A 26 1.50 49.35 26.16
C THR A 26 1.03 48.60 24.91
N ALA A 27 0.23 49.25 24.07
CA ALA A 27 -0.23 48.72 22.80
C ALA A 27 0.72 49.10 21.65
N VAL A 28 1.02 48.14 20.76
CA VAL A 28 1.59 48.38 19.42
C VAL A 28 0.87 47.42 18.45
N SER A 29 -0.21 47.87 17.84
CA SER A 29 -0.26 48.62 16.57
C SER A 29 -0.29 47.72 15.33
N THR A 30 -1.51 47.55 14.85
CA THR A 30 -1.89 46.94 13.58
C THR A 30 -1.19 47.59 12.39
N THR A 31 -0.42 46.85 11.59
CA THR A 31 -0.29 47.16 10.15
C THR A 31 -0.32 45.89 9.30
N ASN A 32 -1.46 45.67 8.65
CA ASN A 32 -1.55 44.73 7.53
C ASN A 32 -0.77 45.33 6.35
N LEU A 33 0.39 44.75 5.99
CA LEU A 33 1.06 45.11 4.73
C LEU A 33 0.39 44.39 3.55
N THR A 34 -0.79 44.88 3.19
CA THR A 34 -1.38 44.68 1.85
C THR A 34 -0.53 45.42 0.82
N THR A 35 0.49 44.75 0.27
CA THR A 35 1.20 45.25 -0.90
C THR A 35 0.31 45.11 -2.14
N PHE A 36 -0.38 46.20 -2.48
CA PHE A 36 -1.06 46.34 -3.76
C PHE A 36 -0.03 46.44 -4.88
N ILE A 37 0.06 45.42 -5.74
CA ILE A 37 0.67 45.56 -7.07
C ILE A 37 -0.47 45.66 -8.08
N ALA A 38 -0.80 46.89 -8.46
CA ALA A 38 -1.64 47.17 -9.61
C ALA A 38 -0.76 47.24 -10.86
N SER A 39 -0.91 46.28 -11.77
CA SER A 39 -0.43 46.43 -13.14
C SER A 39 -1.37 45.74 -14.12
N ALA A 40 -1.84 46.54 -15.08
CA ALA A 40 -2.47 46.20 -16.36
C ALA A 40 -3.14 44.81 -16.55
N GLY A 41 -4.47 44.83 -16.66
CA GLY A 41 -5.12 44.23 -17.83
C GLY A 41 -5.29 42.71 -17.91
N ALA A 42 -5.99 42.09 -16.95
CA ALA A 42 -6.73 40.84 -17.24
C ALA A 42 -7.91 40.63 -16.26
N LYS A 43 -9.12 40.39 -16.78
CA LYS A 43 -10.31 40.05 -15.96
C LYS A 43 -10.27 38.58 -15.50
N HIS A 44 -9.28 38.21 -14.67
CA HIS A 44 -9.26 36.89 -14.04
C HIS A 44 -10.23 36.82 -12.85
N ARG A 45 -11.44 36.38 -13.16
CA ARG A 45 -12.49 35.99 -12.20
C ARG A 45 -11.92 35.00 -11.17
N LEU A 46 -11.57 35.51 -9.99
CA LEU A 46 -11.08 34.71 -8.87
C LEU A 46 -12.24 33.90 -8.25
N VAL A 47 -12.66 32.84 -8.94
CA VAL A 47 -13.67 31.91 -8.41
C VAL A 47 -13.11 31.29 -7.12
N THR A 48 -13.85 31.45 -6.03
CA THR A 48 -13.54 30.96 -4.68
C THR A 48 -13.33 29.44 -4.64
N ARG A 49 -12.09 29.00 -4.88
CA ARG A 49 -11.67 27.58 -4.86
C ARG A 49 -11.63 26.95 -3.45
N THR A 50 -11.98 27.69 -2.42
CA THR A 50 -11.83 27.31 -1.00
C THR A 50 -12.94 26.41 -0.46
N ALA A 51 -14.17 26.48 -1.00
CA ALA A 51 -15.29 25.68 -0.50
C ALA A 51 -15.38 24.24 -1.06
N ARG A 52 -14.93 23.99 -2.30
CA ARG A 52 -15.13 22.67 -2.96
C ARG A 52 -14.15 21.56 -2.54
N LYS A 53 -13.13 21.87 -1.72
CA LYS A 53 -12.03 20.92 -1.42
C LYS A 53 -12.36 19.91 -0.29
N LYS A 54 -13.34 20.18 0.58
CA LYS A 54 -13.67 19.33 1.74
C LYS A 54 -14.60 18.13 1.45
N LYS A 55 -15.12 17.95 0.22
CA LYS A 55 -16.11 16.90 -0.12
C LYS A 55 -15.63 15.87 -1.17
N LEU A 56 -14.34 15.47 -1.16
CA LEU A 56 -13.79 14.52 -2.16
C LEU A 56 -12.88 13.40 -1.62
N LEU A 57 -12.73 13.29 -0.29
CA LEU A 57 -11.86 12.30 0.37
C LEU A 57 -12.62 11.47 1.42
N LYS A 58 -13.75 10.86 1.00
CA LYS A 58 -14.36 9.73 1.72
C LYS A 58 -14.31 8.47 0.86
N THR A 59 -13.12 8.10 0.42
CA THR A 59 -12.84 6.73 -0.02
C THR A 59 -12.85 5.85 1.23
N SER A 60 -13.98 5.19 1.49
CA SER A 60 -14.10 4.19 2.55
C SER A 60 -13.28 2.95 2.20
N SER A 61 -11.96 3.02 2.43
CA SER A 61 -11.10 1.84 2.31
C SER A 61 -11.59 0.79 3.31
N ARG A 62 -11.92 -0.39 2.79
CA ARG A 62 -12.47 -1.49 3.58
C ARG A 62 -11.45 -1.92 4.63
N THR A 63 -11.90 -2.08 5.86
CA THR A 63 -11.13 -2.65 6.96
C THR A 63 -11.40 -4.15 7.03
N PHE A 64 -10.34 -4.93 7.19
CA PHE A 64 -10.41 -6.38 7.38
C PHE A 64 -9.99 -6.72 8.80
N THR A 65 -10.53 -7.80 9.35
CA THR A 65 -10.14 -8.34 10.65
C THR A 65 -9.33 -9.60 10.44
N VAL A 66 -8.15 -9.67 11.05
CA VAL A 66 -7.18 -10.76 10.84
C VAL A 66 -6.57 -11.24 12.16
N THR A 67 -5.90 -12.38 12.11
CA THR A 67 -4.94 -12.78 13.15
C THR A 67 -3.54 -12.35 12.71
N ALA A 68 -2.78 -11.70 13.60
CA ALA A 68 -1.40 -11.33 13.36
C ALA A 68 -0.43 -12.29 14.05
N THR A 69 0.65 -12.62 13.34
CA THR A 69 1.83 -13.33 13.83
C THR A 69 3.11 -12.56 13.47
N ALA A 70 4.27 -13.09 13.86
CA ALA A 70 5.57 -12.65 13.37
C ALA A 70 6.34 -13.82 12.75
N TYR A 71 7.07 -13.53 11.67
CA TYR A 71 8.01 -14.46 11.04
C TYR A 71 9.42 -13.87 10.96
N GLN A 72 10.37 -14.75 10.67
CA GLN A 72 11.79 -14.48 10.57
C GLN A 72 12.30 -15.05 9.24
N ALA A 73 13.17 -14.32 8.55
CA ALA A 73 13.83 -14.76 7.32
C ALA A 73 14.92 -15.80 7.64
N VAL A 74 14.48 -17.00 8.04
CA VAL A 74 15.32 -18.14 8.42
C VAL A 74 14.74 -19.45 7.88
N PRO A 75 15.60 -20.42 7.49
CA PRO A 75 15.14 -21.74 7.07
C PRO A 75 14.23 -22.38 8.13
N GLY A 76 13.11 -22.96 7.69
CA GLY A 76 12.11 -23.59 8.57
C GLY A 76 10.92 -22.69 8.93
N GLN A 77 11.07 -21.36 8.85
CA GLN A 77 9.91 -20.44 8.73
C GLN A 77 9.65 -20.05 7.28
N THR A 78 10.71 -19.96 6.47
CA THR A 78 10.68 -19.78 5.01
C THR A 78 11.09 -21.05 4.28
N ASP A 79 11.14 -20.98 2.95
CA ASP A 79 11.70 -22.02 2.09
C ASP A 79 13.25 -21.99 2.04
N LYS A 80 13.84 -22.42 0.91
CA LYS A 80 15.28 -22.53 0.68
C LYS A 80 15.97 -21.17 0.46
N GLU A 81 15.24 -20.10 0.11
CA GLU A 81 15.78 -18.76 -0.13
C GLU A 81 15.19 -17.72 0.86
N PRO A 82 15.51 -17.81 2.18
CA PRO A 82 14.90 -16.99 3.24
C PRO A 82 14.89 -15.48 3.01
N PHE A 83 15.79 -14.95 2.18
CA PHE A 83 15.92 -13.53 1.89
C PHE A 83 15.21 -13.08 0.61
N VAL A 84 14.43 -13.94 -0.04
CA VAL A 84 13.62 -13.65 -1.24
C VAL A 84 12.15 -13.83 -0.89
N THR A 85 11.33 -12.81 -1.11
CA THR A 85 9.89 -12.83 -0.82
C THR A 85 9.08 -13.32 -2.02
N ALA A 86 7.80 -13.66 -1.82
CA ALA A 86 6.92 -14.12 -2.91
C ALA A 86 6.74 -13.12 -4.07
N ASP A 87 7.02 -11.83 -3.88
CA ASP A 87 7.09 -10.80 -4.94
C ASP A 87 8.49 -10.61 -5.57
N ASN A 88 9.45 -11.49 -5.23
CA ASN A 88 10.86 -11.47 -5.63
C ASN A 88 11.67 -10.26 -5.11
N SER A 89 11.17 -9.54 -4.10
CA SER A 89 11.97 -8.55 -3.36
C SER A 89 13.04 -9.23 -2.49
N ARG A 90 14.14 -8.51 -2.21
CA ARG A 90 15.24 -9.03 -1.38
C ARG A 90 15.31 -8.38 0.00
N ILE A 91 15.22 -9.21 1.04
CA ILE A 91 15.40 -8.81 2.45
C ILE A 91 16.90 -8.53 2.69
N LYS A 92 17.22 -7.40 3.33
CA LYS A 92 18.60 -7.04 3.70
C LYS A 92 19.07 -7.90 4.88
N ARG A 93 20.35 -8.28 4.94
CA ARG A 93 20.89 -9.10 6.05
C ARG A 93 20.70 -8.48 7.44
N HIS A 94 20.70 -7.15 7.56
CA HIS A 94 20.45 -6.40 8.80
C HIS A 94 18.98 -5.92 8.93
N TYR A 95 18.02 -6.74 8.49
CA TYR A 95 16.60 -6.43 8.60
C TYR A 95 16.11 -6.40 10.05
N SER A 96 14.92 -5.84 10.26
CA SER A 96 14.19 -5.84 11.54
C SER A 96 12.72 -5.46 11.30
N SER A 97 11.88 -5.56 12.33
CA SER A 97 10.49 -5.10 12.34
C SER A 97 10.31 -3.66 11.84
N LYS A 98 11.35 -2.81 11.96
CA LYS A 98 11.40 -1.44 11.45
C LYS A 98 11.28 -1.33 9.92
N MET A 99 11.57 -2.39 9.16
CA MET A 99 11.34 -2.40 7.70
C MET A 99 9.85 -2.36 7.34
N ARG A 100 8.95 -2.74 8.26
CA ARG A 100 7.49 -2.79 8.05
C ARG A 100 7.11 -3.57 6.78
N TRP A 101 7.71 -4.75 6.60
CA TRP A 101 7.31 -5.71 5.58
C TRP A 101 6.36 -6.73 6.20
N MET A 102 5.39 -7.20 5.42
CA MET A 102 4.42 -8.19 5.86
C MET A 102 4.13 -9.24 4.79
N ALA A 103 3.78 -10.44 5.27
CA ALA A 103 3.12 -11.47 4.49
C ALA A 103 1.60 -11.42 4.73
N LEU A 104 0.82 -11.84 3.73
CA LEU A 104 -0.63 -12.03 3.86
C LEU A 104 -1.03 -13.47 3.51
N SER A 105 -2.10 -13.97 4.11
CA SER A 105 -2.71 -15.24 3.68
C SER A 105 -3.36 -15.09 2.30
N ASN A 106 -3.34 -16.16 1.49
CA ASN A 106 -3.75 -16.17 0.08
C ASN A 106 -5.10 -15.50 -0.17
N ASP A 107 -6.10 -15.77 0.69
CA ASP A 107 -7.47 -15.25 0.62
C ASP A 107 -7.57 -13.71 0.74
N LEU A 108 -6.55 -13.05 1.25
CA LEU A 108 -6.45 -11.59 1.29
C LEU A 108 -5.81 -11.00 0.02
N LEU A 109 -5.07 -11.81 -0.75
CA LEU A 109 -4.33 -11.39 -1.94
C LEU A 109 -5.15 -11.53 -3.23
N THR A 110 -5.03 -10.56 -4.14
CA THR A 110 -5.81 -10.48 -5.39
C THR A 110 -5.65 -11.70 -6.29
N HIS A 111 -4.47 -12.34 -6.30
CA HIS A 111 -4.19 -13.59 -7.03
C HIS A 111 -5.15 -14.74 -6.66
N TRP A 112 -5.76 -14.73 -5.47
CA TRP A 112 -6.77 -15.69 -5.04
C TRP A 112 -8.13 -15.03 -4.72
N GLY A 113 -8.45 -13.90 -5.37
CA GLY A 113 -9.74 -13.21 -5.24
C GLY A 113 -9.84 -12.21 -4.08
N GLY A 114 -8.76 -12.04 -3.32
CA GLY A 114 -8.61 -11.07 -2.25
C GLY A 114 -8.63 -9.61 -2.71
N LYS A 115 -8.06 -8.70 -1.91
CA LYS A 115 -8.18 -7.24 -2.11
C LYS A 115 -6.85 -6.48 -1.98
N PHE A 116 -5.77 -7.15 -1.62
CA PHE A 116 -4.42 -6.60 -1.53
C PHE A 116 -3.52 -7.19 -2.63
N ASN A 117 -2.59 -6.40 -3.14
CA ASN A 117 -1.54 -6.81 -4.07
C ASN A 117 -0.19 -6.72 -3.35
N TYR A 118 0.84 -7.35 -3.92
CA TYR A 118 2.21 -7.02 -3.54
C TYR A 118 2.52 -5.54 -3.84
N GLY A 119 3.36 -4.92 -3.01
CA GLY A 119 3.65 -3.49 -3.02
C GLY A 119 2.62 -2.61 -2.31
N ASP A 120 1.41 -3.12 -2.00
CA ASP A 120 0.37 -2.32 -1.34
C ASP A 120 0.82 -1.86 0.05
N LYS A 121 0.50 -0.59 0.36
CA LYS A 121 0.68 -0.02 1.71
C LYS A 121 -0.55 -0.28 2.54
N VAL A 122 -0.37 -0.92 3.70
CA VAL A 122 -1.47 -1.40 4.56
C VAL A 122 -1.31 -0.84 5.96
N LEU A 123 -2.30 -0.10 6.45
CA LEU A 123 -2.36 0.36 7.83
C LEU A 123 -2.83 -0.79 8.72
N VAL A 124 -1.98 -1.16 9.68
CA VAL A 124 -2.18 -2.21 10.68
C VAL A 124 -2.45 -1.56 12.04
N ARG A 125 -3.47 -2.02 12.75
CA ARG A 125 -3.85 -1.55 14.11
C ARG A 125 -4.29 -2.70 15.00
N GLY A 126 -3.93 -2.65 16.27
CA GLY A 126 -4.37 -3.59 17.31
C GLY A 126 -3.39 -4.74 17.59
N ILE A 127 -2.12 -4.62 17.20
CA ILE A 127 -1.04 -5.51 17.65
C ILE A 127 -0.43 -4.94 18.93
N SER A 128 0.17 -3.75 18.83
CA SER A 128 0.70 -2.97 19.98
C SER A 128 1.14 -1.58 19.51
N PRO A 129 1.29 -0.57 20.39
CA PRO A 129 1.74 0.77 20.00
C PRO A 129 3.09 0.80 19.25
N LYS A 130 3.97 -0.18 19.47
CA LYS A 130 5.27 -0.32 18.78
C LYS A 130 5.13 -0.97 17.39
N LEU A 131 4.17 -1.86 17.22
CA LEU A 131 4.02 -2.71 16.03
C LEU A 131 2.87 -2.27 15.10
N ASP A 132 1.94 -1.46 15.57
CA ASP A 132 0.96 -0.76 14.74
C ASP A 132 1.67 0.25 13.81
N GLY A 133 1.07 0.52 12.65
CA GLY A 133 1.65 1.41 11.64
C GLY A 133 1.36 0.97 10.21
N VAL A 134 2.07 1.54 9.25
CA VAL A 134 1.92 1.21 7.82
C VAL A 134 2.98 0.20 7.39
N TYR A 135 2.52 -0.92 6.84
CA TYR A 135 3.32 -2.01 6.30
C TYR A 135 3.26 -2.05 4.77
N THR A 136 4.18 -2.80 4.17
CA THR A 136 4.22 -3.10 2.73
C THR A 136 4.05 -4.60 2.55
N VAL A 137 3.09 -5.00 1.73
CA VAL A 137 2.87 -6.41 1.37
C VAL A 137 3.96 -6.82 0.40
N HIS A 138 4.81 -7.76 0.78
CA HIS A 138 5.86 -8.31 -0.09
C HIS A 138 5.76 -9.83 -0.26
N ASP A 139 5.03 -10.50 0.65
CA ASP A 139 5.15 -11.94 0.80
C ASP A 139 3.79 -12.63 1.03
N THR A 140 3.77 -13.96 0.92
CA THR A 140 2.56 -14.80 1.02
C THR A 140 2.74 -15.90 2.06
N MET A 141 1.80 -15.96 3.02
CA MET A 141 1.79 -17.02 4.03
C MET A 141 1.43 -18.38 3.40
N ASN A 142 1.86 -19.47 4.04
CA ASN A 142 1.50 -20.83 3.62
C ASN A 142 -0.03 -21.01 3.47
N LYS A 143 -0.45 -21.73 2.42
CA LYS A 143 -1.86 -21.99 2.04
C LYS A 143 -2.79 -22.54 3.13
N ARG A 144 -2.26 -23.01 4.26
CA ARG A 144 -3.04 -23.42 5.45
C ARG A 144 -3.67 -22.24 6.22
N HIS A 145 -3.10 -21.04 6.10
CA HIS A 145 -3.54 -19.85 6.84
C HIS A 145 -4.68 -19.13 6.10
N ARG A 146 -5.63 -18.56 6.84
CA ARG A 146 -6.79 -17.80 6.33
C ARG A 146 -7.08 -16.61 7.23
N HIS A 147 -7.38 -15.46 6.64
CA HIS A 147 -7.53 -14.19 7.35
C HIS A 147 -6.37 -13.93 8.34
N CYS A 148 -5.13 -14.20 7.89
CA CYS A 148 -3.92 -13.97 8.68
C CYS A 148 -3.00 -12.95 8.01
N MET A 149 -2.21 -12.27 8.84
CA MET A 149 -1.05 -11.48 8.43
C MET A 149 0.17 -11.89 9.25
N ASP A 150 1.35 -11.72 8.68
CA ASP A 150 2.62 -12.02 9.34
C ASP A 150 3.56 -10.82 9.20
N ILE A 151 4.19 -10.35 10.28
CA ILE A 151 5.18 -9.27 10.20
C ILE A 151 6.60 -9.81 10.17
N LEU A 152 7.45 -9.23 9.32
CA LEU A 152 8.88 -9.57 9.27
C LEU A 152 9.59 -9.06 10.53
N THR A 153 10.31 -9.92 11.23
CA THR A 153 11.06 -9.60 12.47
C THR A 153 12.42 -10.26 12.46
N HIS A 154 13.43 -9.62 13.06
CA HIS A 154 14.74 -10.26 13.22
C HIS A 154 14.75 -11.16 14.46
N PRO A 155 15.40 -12.36 14.43
CA PRO A 155 15.44 -13.28 15.58
C PRO A 155 15.91 -12.65 16.90
N SER A 156 16.82 -11.66 16.84
CA SER A 156 17.31 -10.95 18.03
C SER A 156 16.27 -10.03 18.68
N GLU A 157 15.18 -9.66 18.00
CA GLU A 157 14.13 -8.82 18.56
C GLU A 157 13.20 -9.59 19.52
N LYS A 158 13.25 -10.94 19.52
CA LYS A 158 12.45 -11.84 20.37
C LYS A 158 10.96 -11.48 20.38
N VAL A 159 10.44 -11.15 19.20
CA VAL A 159 9.03 -10.78 19.00
C VAL A 159 8.20 -12.05 18.87
N ASP A 160 7.36 -12.30 19.87
CA ASP A 160 6.31 -13.32 19.84
C ASP A 160 4.94 -12.63 19.73
N ILE A 161 4.12 -13.07 18.78
CA ILE A 161 2.81 -12.48 18.48
C ILE A 161 1.86 -13.59 18.05
N PHE A 162 0.72 -13.65 18.74
CA PHE A 162 -0.46 -14.36 18.26
C PHE A 162 -1.71 -13.53 18.61
N THR A 163 -1.95 -12.46 17.86
CA THR A 163 -2.97 -11.46 18.20
C THR A 163 -4.17 -11.56 17.25
N LYS A 164 -5.30 -12.03 17.75
CA LYS A 164 -6.58 -12.05 17.00
C LYS A 164 -7.23 -10.66 16.99
N GLY A 165 -8.02 -10.39 15.97
CA GLY A 165 -8.87 -9.19 15.93
C GLY A 165 -8.22 -7.94 15.33
N VAL A 166 -6.94 -8.03 14.96
CA VAL A 166 -6.12 -6.98 14.33
C VAL A 166 -6.82 -6.44 13.08
N LYS A 167 -6.75 -5.11 12.89
CA LYS A 167 -7.41 -4.41 11.79
C LYS A 167 -6.39 -4.00 10.74
N ILE A 168 -6.60 -4.46 9.51
CA ILE A 168 -5.80 -4.06 8.35
C ILE A 168 -6.65 -3.29 7.33
N GLN A 169 -6.07 -2.24 6.74
CA GLN A 169 -6.79 -1.31 5.85
C GLN A 169 -5.85 -0.78 4.77
N LEU A 170 -6.25 -0.86 3.50
CA LEU A 170 -5.45 -0.36 2.37
C LEU A 170 -5.28 1.17 2.46
N VAL A 171 -4.03 1.64 2.37
CA VAL A 171 -3.67 3.06 2.37
C VAL A 171 -3.78 3.60 0.95
N THR A 172 -4.90 4.27 0.65
CA THR A 172 -5.11 4.89 -0.67
C THR A 172 -4.29 6.16 -0.83
N ASN A 173 -3.04 6.03 -1.28
CA ASN A 173 -2.27 7.15 -1.81
C ASN A 173 -2.92 7.63 -3.11
N LYS A 174 -3.63 8.77 -3.06
CA LYS A 174 -4.44 9.28 -4.18
C LYS A 174 -3.75 10.41 -4.96
N PRO A 175 -2.76 10.09 -5.82
CA PRO A 175 -2.54 10.85 -7.05
C PRO A 175 -2.81 10.02 -8.32
N GLU A 176 -2.64 8.69 -8.29
CA GLU A 176 -2.48 7.87 -9.51
C GLU A 176 -3.78 7.58 -10.28
N LEU A 177 -4.94 7.55 -9.61
CA LEU A 177 -6.22 7.35 -10.29
C LEU A 177 -6.60 8.55 -11.20
N ALA A 178 -5.94 9.70 -11.05
CA ALA A 178 -6.11 10.85 -11.94
C ALA A 178 -5.25 10.72 -13.21
N THR A 179 -3.98 10.34 -13.09
CA THR A 179 -3.06 10.19 -14.22
C THR A 179 -3.47 9.08 -15.18
N THR A 180 -3.91 7.92 -14.66
CA THR A 180 -4.35 6.79 -15.52
C THR A 180 -5.61 7.12 -16.33
N ARG A 181 -6.53 7.93 -15.80
CA ARG A 181 -7.70 8.42 -16.56
C ARG A 181 -7.30 9.42 -17.65
N LEU A 182 -6.41 10.38 -17.35
CA LEU A 182 -5.91 11.35 -18.33
C LEU A 182 -5.11 10.67 -19.45
N ARG A 183 -4.27 9.68 -19.11
CA ARG A 183 -3.48 8.92 -20.08
C ARG A 183 -4.37 8.09 -21.01
N ARG A 184 -5.42 7.44 -20.49
CA ARG A 184 -6.39 6.68 -21.31
C ARG A 184 -7.28 7.56 -22.19
N ALA A 185 -7.57 8.80 -21.76
CA ALA A 185 -8.28 9.78 -22.59
C ALA A 185 -7.44 10.32 -23.76
N ARG A 186 -6.10 10.36 -23.61
CA ARG A 186 -5.17 10.86 -24.64
C ARG A 186 -4.89 9.85 -25.76
N THR A 187 -5.16 8.56 -25.56
CA THR A 187 -4.90 7.49 -26.55
C THR A 187 -6.17 7.02 -27.30
N GLN A 188 -7.21 7.87 -27.36
CA GLN A 188 -8.28 7.70 -28.36
C GLN A 188 -7.70 8.12 -29.73
N PRO A 189 -7.52 7.23 -30.71
CA PRO A 189 -7.10 7.65 -32.04
C PRO A 189 -8.23 8.50 -32.65
N VAL A 190 -7.88 9.71 -33.10
CA VAL A 190 -8.79 10.52 -33.91
C VAL A 190 -9.10 9.70 -35.16
N ALA A 191 -10.37 9.40 -35.40
CA ALA A 191 -10.80 8.61 -36.54
C ALA A 191 -10.43 9.33 -37.84
N SER A 192 -9.36 8.88 -38.50
CA SER A 192 -8.94 9.40 -39.80
C SER A 192 -9.98 9.01 -40.85
N SER A 193 -10.63 10.01 -41.44
CA SER A 193 -11.56 9.79 -42.55
C SER A 193 -10.80 9.24 -43.76
N HIS A 194 -10.89 7.92 -43.98
CA HIS A 194 -10.35 7.31 -45.18
C HIS A 194 -11.17 7.78 -46.39
N ARG A 195 -10.60 8.73 -47.13
CA ARG A 195 -11.08 9.19 -48.43
C ARG A 195 -10.98 8.01 -49.41
N SER A 196 -12.11 7.57 -49.94
CA SER A 196 -12.19 6.43 -50.85
C SER A 196 -11.61 6.76 -52.23
N HIS A 197 -10.36 6.34 -52.47
CA HIS A 197 -9.83 6.28 -53.83
C HIS A 197 -10.38 5.03 -54.53
N ALA A 198 -11.21 5.25 -55.56
CA ALA A 198 -11.75 4.19 -56.39
C ALA A 198 -10.63 3.52 -57.21
N SER A 199 -10.35 2.25 -56.92
CA SER A 199 -9.44 1.42 -57.70
C SER A 199 -10.21 0.61 -58.74
N ARG A 200 -9.74 0.66 -60.00
CA ARG A 200 -10.38 0.01 -61.16
C ARG A 200 -10.40 -1.53 -61.01
N PRO A 201 -11.42 -2.23 -61.54
CA PRO A 201 -11.47 -3.69 -61.48
C PRO A 201 -10.42 -4.32 -62.40
N VAL A 202 -9.60 -5.21 -61.86
CA VAL A 202 -8.71 -6.09 -62.63
C VAL A 202 -9.36 -7.47 -62.73
N ALA A 203 -9.24 -8.09 -63.91
CA ALA A 203 -10.00 -9.26 -64.29
C ALA A 203 -9.68 -10.53 -63.48
N ARG A 204 -10.69 -11.40 -63.38
CA ARG A 204 -10.71 -12.66 -62.64
C ARG A 204 -9.99 -13.78 -63.41
N VAL A 205 -9.12 -14.54 -62.75
CA VAL A 205 -8.58 -15.81 -63.27
C VAL A 205 -8.94 -16.95 -62.30
N PRO A 206 -9.59 -18.04 -62.73
CA PRO A 206 -9.98 -19.15 -61.86
C PRO A 206 -9.03 -20.36 -62.00
N ARG A 207 -8.48 -20.85 -60.88
CA ARG A 207 -7.84 -22.19 -60.69
C ARG A 207 -7.66 -22.41 -59.17
N ALA A 208 -7.71 -23.62 -58.60
CA ALA A 208 -8.37 -24.87 -58.97
C ALA A 208 -8.52 -25.69 -57.66
N ARG A 209 -9.55 -26.54 -57.53
CA ARG A 209 -9.75 -27.36 -56.32
C ARG A 209 -8.82 -28.57 -56.27
N LYS A 210 -8.03 -28.70 -55.20
CA LYS A 210 -7.60 -29.94 -54.52
C LYS A 210 -7.44 -29.60 -53.02
N GLY A 211 -7.67 -30.47 -52.05
CA GLY A 211 -8.15 -31.84 -52.14
C GLY A 211 -7.58 -32.71 -51.01
N PHE A 212 -8.32 -32.78 -49.88
CA PHE A 212 -8.34 -33.90 -48.92
C PHE A 212 -7.12 -34.16 -47.98
N LEU A 213 -7.43 -34.94 -46.92
CA LEU A 213 -6.58 -35.53 -45.88
C LEU A 213 -6.06 -34.56 -44.77
N ALA A 214 -6.04 -34.83 -43.46
CA ALA A 214 -6.63 -35.78 -42.50
C ALA A 214 -5.57 -36.17 -41.43
N SER A 215 -6.00 -36.41 -40.19
CA SER A 215 -5.17 -36.87 -39.04
C SER A 215 -4.19 -35.82 -38.47
N GLY A 216 -3.85 -35.81 -37.17
CA GLY A 216 -4.16 -36.78 -36.12
C GLY A 216 -4.14 -36.21 -34.68
N LYS A 217 -4.39 -37.09 -33.70
CA LYS A 217 -4.55 -36.81 -32.27
C LYS A 217 -3.22 -36.79 -31.49
N HIS A 218 -3.34 -36.54 -30.18
CA HIS A 218 -2.38 -36.72 -29.08
C HIS A 218 -1.39 -35.55 -28.85
N GLY A 219 -1.04 -35.20 -27.60
CA GLY A 219 -1.46 -35.82 -26.33
C GLY A 219 -1.20 -34.93 -25.11
N SER A 220 -1.89 -35.26 -24.02
CA SER A 220 -1.77 -34.63 -22.70
C SER A 220 -0.42 -34.93 -22.03
N TYR A 221 0.16 -33.94 -21.34
CA TYR A 221 1.15 -34.20 -20.30
C TYR A 221 0.72 -33.59 -18.96
N PHE A 222 0.79 -34.46 -17.95
CA PHE A 222 0.57 -34.26 -16.53
C PHE A 222 1.50 -33.15 -15.99
N ALA A 223 1.14 -32.31 -15.01
CA ALA A 223 0.55 -32.62 -13.70
C ALA A 223 1.47 -33.43 -12.77
N SER A 224 2.56 -32.78 -12.34
CA SER A 224 3.36 -33.12 -11.15
C SER A 224 3.62 -31.80 -10.41
N ALA A 225 3.22 -31.54 -9.16
CA ALA A 225 3.06 -32.35 -7.94
C ALA A 225 4.38 -32.67 -7.23
N ILE A 226 4.48 -32.12 -6.00
CA ILE A 226 5.28 -32.59 -4.86
C ILE A 226 6.81 -32.36 -4.94
N LEU A 227 7.27 -31.30 -4.25
CA LEU A 227 7.93 -31.41 -2.93
C LEU A 227 8.00 -30.05 -2.21
#